data_AF-A0A4Y8C6W1-F1
#
_entry.id   AF-A0A4Y8C6W1-F1
#
_cell.length_a   1.000
_cell.length_b   1.000
_cell.length_c   1.000
_cell.angle_alpha   90.00
_cell.angle_beta   90.00
_cell.angle_gamma   90.00
#
_symmetry.space_group_name_H-M   'P 1'
#
loop_
_entity.id
_entity.type
_entity.pdbx_description
1 polymer ?
#
loop_
_entity_poly.entity_id
_entity_poly.type
_entity_poly.pdbx_seq_one_letter_code
_entity_poly.pdbx_strand_id
1 'polypeptide(L)' 'RDIIIRTLTAKTFEEVSTQKGKERLKDELVGKINEILTDGFIKNVYFTDFVVS' A
#
# COMPACT_ATOMS: atom_id res chain seq x y z
N ARG A 1 14.22 -6.49 -2.60
CA ARG A 1 13.19 -7.22 -1.80
C ARG A 1 11.86 -6.56 -2.14
N ASP A 2 10.84 -7.32 -2.56
CA ASP A 2 9.59 -6.74 -3.06
C ASP A 2 8.75 -6.16 -1.92
N ILE A 3 8.79 -4.84 -1.74
CA ILE A 3 8.09 -4.13 -0.65
C ILE A 3 6.58 -4.13 -0.86
N ILE A 4 6.14 -4.00 -2.11
CA ILE A 4 4.74 -3.88 -2.47
C ILE A 4 4.06 -5.23 -2.23
N ILE A 5 4.58 -6.31 -2.82
CA ILE A 5 4.01 -7.66 -2.64
C ILE A 5 4.00 -8.05 -1.17
N ARG A 6 5.11 -7.87 -0.45
CA ARG A 6 5.17 -8.24 0.97
C ARG A 6 4.16 -7.47 1.82
N THR A 7 3.95 -6.19 1.51
CA THR A 7 2.98 -5.37 2.24
C THR A 7 1.55 -5.82 1.97
N LEU A 8 1.22 -6.15 0.71
CA LEU A 8 -0.10 -6.65 0.33
C LEU A 8 -0.38 -8.05 0.92
N THR A 9 0.56 -8.98 0.82
CA THR A 9 0.41 -10.35 1.33
C THR A 9 0.26 -10.42 2.85
N ALA A 10 0.75 -9.41 3.57
CA ALA A 10 0.60 -9.35 5.02
C ALA A 10 -0.78 -8.88 5.50
N LYS A 11 -1.68 -8.48 4.58
CA LYS A 11 -3.01 -7.96 4.92
C LYS A 11 -4.08 -9.04 4.95
N THR A 12 -5.03 -8.88 5.86
CA THR A 12 -6.27 -9.64 5.88
C THR A 12 -7.35 -8.96 5.05
N PHE A 13 -8.40 -9.71 4.69
CA PHE A 13 -9.58 -9.17 4.03
C PHE A 13 -10.17 -7.98 4.80
N GLU A 14 -10.33 -8.10 6.12
CA GLU A 14 -10.94 -7.07 6.97
C GLU A 14 -10.14 -5.76 6.97
N GLU A 15 -8.82 -5.85 6.88
CA GLU A 15 -7.95 -4.68 6.83
C GLU A 15 -8.09 -3.87 5.55
N VAL A 16 -8.57 -4.47 4.46
CA VAL A 16 -8.59 -3.85 3.13
C VAL A 16 -9.98 -3.76 2.48
N SER A 17 -11.00 -4.36 3.10
CA SER A 17 -12.37 -4.38 2.58
C SER A 17 -13.08 -3.03 2.72
N THR A 18 -12.66 -2.20 3.68
CA THR A 18 -13.25 -0.88 3.92
C THR A 18 -12.47 0.23 3.23
N GLN A 19 -13.15 1.33 2.91
CA GLN A 19 -12.52 2.53 2.33
C GLN A 19 -11.34 3.02 3.20
N LYS A 20 -11.56 3.10 4.52
CA LYS A 20 -10.52 3.50 5.48
C LYS A 20 -9.34 2.53 5.50
N GLY A 21 -9.60 1.23 5.34
CA GLY A 21 -8.57 0.21 5.19
C GLY A 21 -7.69 0.43 3.96
N LYS A 22 -8.33 0.70 2.81
CA LYS A 22 -7.64 1.02 1.56
C LYS A 22 -6.82 2.31 1.65
N GLU A 23 -7.32 3.34 2.34
CA GLU A 23 -6.57 4.58 2.58
C GLU A 23 -5.31 4.33 3.42
N ARG A 24 -5.43 3.60 4.53
CA ARG A 24 -4.27 3.21 5.35
C ARG A 24 -3.25 2.40 4.56
N LEU A 25 -3.71 1.50 3.69
CA LEU A 25 -2.82 0.72 2.83
C LEU A 25 -2.04 1.61 1.85
N LYS A 26 -2.67 2.64 1.28
CA LYS A 26 -1.97 3.63 0.44
C LYS A 26 -0.89 4.35 1.22
N ASP A 27 -1.21 4.83 2.42
CA ASP A 27 -0.27 5.56 3.27
C ASP A 27 0.92 4.68 3.67
N GLU A 28 0.66 3.41 4.03
CA GLU A 28 1.70 2.44 4.38
C GLU A 28 2.63 2.15 3.19
N LEU A 29 2.07 1.99 1.98
CA LEU A 29 2.87 1.81 0.77
C LEU A 29 3.73 3.03 0.47
N VAL A 30 3.17 4.24 0.55
CA VAL A 30 3.91 5.49 0.36
C VAL A 30 5.08 5.57 1.36
N GLY A 31 4.81 5.34 2.65
CA GLY A 31 5.84 5.37 3.69
C GLY A 31 6.97 4.37 3.43
N LYS A 32 6.63 3.10 3.23
CA LYS A 32 7.63 2.03 3.01
C LYS A 32 8.44 2.18 1.73
N ILE A 33 7.84 2.72 0.67
CA ILE A 33 8.57 3.00 -0.58
C ILE A 33 9.54 4.16 -0.34
N ASN A 34 9.09 5.25 0.29
CA ASN A 34 9.94 6.40 0.57
C ASN A 34 11.09 6.10 1.53
N GLU A 35 10.94 5.13 2.45
CA GLU A 35 12.03 4.67 3.32
C GLU A 35 13.24 4.08 2.56
N ILE A 36 13.04 3.58 1.34
CA ILE A 36 14.10 2.95 0.55
C ILE A 36 14.55 3.76 -0.66
N LEU A 37 13.83 4.83 -1.00
CA LEU A 37 14.21 5.70 -2.11
C LEU A 37 15.43 6.53 -1.72
N THR A 38 16.50 6.44 -2.52
CA THR A 38 17.70 7.26 -2.33
C THR A 38 17.60 8.62 -3.02
N ASP A 39 16.65 8.75 -3.96
CA ASP A 39 16.32 9.99 -4.65
C ASP A 39 14.83 9.99 -5.03
N GLY A 40 14.24 11.18 -5.10
CA GLY A 40 12.80 11.37 -5.32
C GLY A 40 11.94 11.08 -4.09
N PHE A 41 10.63 11.33 -4.24
CA PHE A 41 9.63 11.09 -3.19
C PHE A 41 8.27 10.77 -3.81
N ILE A 42 7.68 9.64 -3.41
CA ILE A 42 6.31 9.27 -3.78
C ILE A 42 5.35 10.11 -2.94
N LYS A 43 4.53 10.93 -3.62
CA LYS A 43 3.53 11.76 -2.95
C LYS A 43 2.29 10.97 -2.58
N ASN A 44 1.76 10.18 -3.51
CA ASN A 44 0.48 9.47 -3.36
C ASN A 44 0.49 8.17 -4.15
N VAL A 45 -0.30 7.20 -3.71
CA VAL A 45 -0.62 5.96 -4.42
C VAL A 45 -2.12 5.87 -4.64
N TYR A 46 -2.54 5.48 -5.84
CA TYR A 46 -3.95 5.31 -6.20
C TYR A 46 -4.18 3.89 -6.69
N PHE A 47 -5.23 3.25 -6.17
CA PHE A 47 -5.73 2.00 -6.71
C PHE A 47 -6.73 2.35 -7.81
N THR A 48 -6.48 1.90 -9.03
CA THR A 48 -7.45 1.97 -10.12
C THR A 48 -8.51 0.89 -9.93
N ASP A 49 -8.08 -0.30 -9.54
CA ASP A 49 -8.91 -1.46 -9.27
C ASP A 49 -8.52 -2.09 -7.93
N PHE A 50 -9.51 -2.55 -7.18
CA PHE A 50 -9.31 -3.19 -5.88
C PHE A 50 -10.30 -4.34 -5.71
N VAL A 51 -9.89 -5.52 -6.19
CA VAL A 51 -10.66 -6.76 -6.09
C VAL A 51 -10.15 -7.57 -4.92
N VAL A 52 -11.06 -8.06 -4.08
CA VAL A 52 -10.75 -8.98 -2.98
C VAL A 52 -11.68 -10.18 -3.12
N SER A 53 -11.10 -11.38 -3.07
CA SER A 53 -11.78 -12.67 -3.30
C SER A 53 -11.43 -13.66 -2.20
#